data_AF-A0A4Z2F9J8-F1
#
_entry.id   AF-A0A4Z2F9J8-F1
#
_cell.length_a   1.000
_cell.length_b   1.000
_cell.length_c   1.000
_cell.angle_alpha   90.00
_cell.angle_beta   90.00
_cell.angle_gamma   90.00
#
_symmetry.space_group_name_H-M   'P 1'
#
loop_
_entity.id
_entity.type
_entity.pdbx_description
1 polymer ?
#
loop_
_entity_poly.entity_id
_entity_poly.type
_entity_poly.pdbx_seq_one_letter_code
_entity_poly.pdbx_strand_id
1 'polypeptide(L)'
;MMVLGEPQLKGIVTKLYSRQGFHLQLQADGTIDGTKEEDNGYTVFNLIPVGLRVVAIQGVQTKLYLAMNSEGYLYTSVSVSPPLRVCVCVCVCVCVCVYDG
;
A
#
# COMPACT_ATOMS: atom_id res chain seq x y z
N MET A 1 -4.66 -19.03 -3.29
CA MET A 1 -3.87 -19.50 -2.14
C MET A 1 -2.48 -18.93 -2.30
N MET A 2 -2.13 -17.84 -1.59
CA MET A 2 -0.74 -17.39 -1.57
C MET A 2 0.05 -18.39 -0.73
N VAL A 3 1.05 -19.01 -1.34
CA VAL A 3 1.88 -20.03 -0.69
C VAL A 3 2.85 -19.32 0.24
N LEU A 4 2.83 -19.67 1.53
CA LEU A 4 3.72 -19.19 2.60
C LEU A 4 5.20 -19.63 2.42
N GLY A 5 5.69 -19.76 1.18
CA GLY A 5 7.00 -20.34 0.88
C GLY A 5 7.71 -19.78 -0.35
N GLU A 6 7.14 -18.83 -1.09
CA GLU A 6 7.92 -18.09 -2.07
C GLU A 6 8.81 -17.09 -1.32
N PRO A 7 10.13 -17.01 -1.61
CA PRO A 7 10.97 -16.00 -1.01
C PRO A 7 10.34 -14.65 -1.31
N GLN A 8 9.92 -13.93 -0.26
CA GLN A 8 9.40 -12.58 -0.39
C GLN A 8 10.43 -11.80 -1.21
N LEU A 9 10.08 -11.53 -2.47
CA LEU A 9 10.90 -10.80 -3.40
C LEU A 9 11.27 -9.49 -2.71
N LYS A 10 12.56 -9.14 -2.70
CA LYS A 10 13.10 -8.04 -1.90
C LYS A 10 12.39 -6.74 -2.29
N GLY A 11 11.42 -6.34 -1.47
CA GLY A 11 10.68 -5.11 -1.65
C GLY A 11 11.58 -3.88 -1.49
N ILE A 12 11.07 -2.73 -1.93
CA ILE A 12 11.76 -1.45 -1.70
C ILE A 12 11.12 -0.72 -0.53
N VAL A 13 11.95 -0.02 0.25
CA VAL A 13 11.50 0.92 1.27
C VAL A 13 11.49 2.31 0.64
N THR A 14 10.34 2.97 0.61
CA THR A 14 10.20 4.28 -0.05
C THR A 14 9.08 5.13 0.55
N LYS A 15 9.04 6.40 0.18
CA LYS A 15 7.92 7.32 0.44
C LYS A 15 7.09 7.46 -0.83
N LEU A 16 5.76 7.55 -0.69
CA LEU A 16 4.84 7.79 -1.80
C LEU A 16 4.41 9.25 -1.79
N TYR A 17 4.78 10.01 -2.82
CA TYR A 17 4.48 11.43 -2.96
C TYR A 17 3.35 11.66 -3.96
N SER A 18 2.28 12.30 -3.50
CA SER A 18 1.16 12.71 -4.33
C SER A 18 1.49 13.98 -5.11
N ARG A 19 1.06 14.06 -6.38
CA ARG A 19 1.18 15.28 -7.18
C ARG A 19 0.46 16.49 -6.56
N GLN A 20 -0.47 16.25 -5.61
CA GLN A 20 -1.14 17.30 -4.85
C GLN A 20 -0.23 17.98 -3.80
N GLY A 21 1.01 17.51 -3.63
CA GLY A 21 1.99 18.12 -2.73
C GLY A 21 2.03 17.53 -1.32
N PHE A 22 1.69 16.25 -1.18
CA PHE A 22 1.61 15.54 0.10
C PHE A 22 2.31 14.18 0.03
N HIS A 23 2.98 13.78 1.10
CA HIS A 23 3.36 12.40 1.34
C HIS A 23 2.15 11.60 1.84
N LEU A 24 1.92 10.43 1.26
CA LEU A 24 0.98 9.47 1.85
C LEU A 24 1.48 9.10 3.24
N GLN A 25 0.58 9.06 4.22
CA GLN A 25 0.89 8.60 5.57
C GLN A 25 -0.10 7.54 6.03
N LEU A 26 0.39 6.63 6.86
CA LEU A 26 -0.39 5.61 7.54
C LEU A 26 -0.09 5.68 9.04
N GLN A 27 -1.00 6.31 9.78
CA GLN A 27 -0.83 6.63 11.19
C GLN A 27 -1.02 5.41 12.10
N ALA A 28 -0.61 5.52 13.37
CA ALA A 28 -0.62 4.42 14.33
C ALA A 28 -2.03 3.85 14.62
N ASP A 29 -3.06 4.68 14.49
CA ASP A 29 -4.47 4.31 14.64
C ASP A 29 -5.06 3.64 13.39
N GLY A 30 -4.28 3.55 12.30
CA GLY A 30 -4.72 3.01 11.02
C GLY A 30 -5.33 4.05 10.08
N THR A 31 -5.32 5.34 10.42
CA THR A 31 -5.77 6.42 9.54
C THR A 31 -4.84 6.57 8.33
N ILE A 32 -5.44 6.70 7.14
CA ILE A 32 -4.75 6.88 5.86
C ILE A 32 -5.09 8.26 5.31
N ASP A 33 -4.08 9.11 5.15
CA ASP A 33 -4.24 10.48 4.66
C ASP A 33 -2.92 11.03 4.07
N GLY A 34 -2.84 12.34 3.84
CA GLY A 34 -1.66 13.00 3.28
C GLY A 34 -1.07 14.05 4.22
N THR A 35 0.25 14.08 4.36
CA THR A 35 0.98 15.07 5.16
C THR A 35 2.02 15.84 4.36
N LYS A 36 2.35 17.06 4.80
CA LYS A 36 3.48 17.85 4.28
C LYS A 36 4.74 17.73 5.13
N GLU A 37 4.67 17.02 6.26
CA GLU A 37 5.81 16.79 7.12
C GLU A 37 6.82 15.84 6.45
N GLU A 38 8.02 16.35 6.19
CA GLU A 38 9.04 15.57 5.48
C GLU A 38 9.66 14.47 6.36
N ASP A 39 9.77 14.69 7.68
CA ASP A 39 10.44 13.77 8.61
C ASP A 39 9.48 12.87 9.42
N ASN A 40 8.27 12.66 8.90
CA ASN A 40 7.29 11.80 9.56
C ASN A 40 7.55 10.31 9.21
N GLY A 41 7.88 9.49 10.22
CA GLY A 41 8.13 8.06 10.04
C GLY A 41 6.94 7.26 9.49
N TYR A 42 5.71 7.74 9.65
CA TYR A 42 4.49 7.13 9.11
C TYR A 42 4.33 7.31 7.59
N THR A 43 5.26 8.02 6.93
CA THR A 43 5.28 8.20 5.47
C THR A 43 6.12 7.16 4.73
N VAL A 44 6.73 6.22 5.47
CA VAL A 44 7.65 5.21 4.93
C VAL A 44 6.92 3.88 4.74
N PHE A 45 7.02 3.33 3.53
CA PHE A 45 6.32 2.10 3.14
C PHE A 45 7.28 1.05 2.57
N ASN A 46 6.95 -0.22 2.80
CA ASN A 46 7.47 -1.34 2.03
C ASN A 46 6.57 -1.56 0.81
N LEU A 47 7.15 -1.54 -0.39
CA LEU A 47 6.52 -2.01 -1.61
C LEU A 47 7.00 -3.43 -1.86
N ILE A 48 6.15 -4.40 -1.57
CA ILE A 48 6.46 -5.83 -1.62
C ILE A 48 5.83 -6.39 -2.89
N PRO A 49 6.63 -6.81 -3.89
CA PRO A 49 6.07 -7.43 -5.09
C PRO A 49 5.42 -8.77 -4.75
N VAL A 50 4.14 -8.91 -5.11
CA VAL A 50 3.31 -10.10 -4.86
C VAL A 50 2.81 -10.73 -6.17
N GLY A 51 3.21 -10.17 -7.31
CA GLY A 51 2.87 -10.65 -8.64
C GLY A 51 3.49 -9.76 -9.72
N LEU A 52 3.33 -10.15 -10.99
CA LEU A 52 3.83 -9.34 -12.11
C LEU A 52 3.16 -7.97 -12.11
N ARG A 53 3.96 -6.92 -11.81
CA ARG A 53 3.49 -5.52 -11.70
C ARG A 53 2.47 -5.27 -10.59
N VAL A 54 2.39 -6.17 -9.60
CA VAL A 54 1.49 -6.03 -8.45
C VAL A 54 2.33 -5.96 -7.18
N VAL A 55 2.05 -4.95 -6.35
CA VAL A 55 2.73 -4.74 -5.07
C VAL A 55 1.71 -4.67 -3.94
N ALA A 56 2.07 -5.24 -2.80
CA ALA A 56 1.47 -4.90 -1.53
C ALA A 56 2.18 -3.66 -0.95
N ILE A 57 1.42 -2.73 -0.40
CA ILE A 57 1.94 -1.53 0.24
C ILE A 57 1.73 -1.68 1.75
N GLN A 58 2.84 -1.70 2.50
CA GLN A 58 2.81 -1.88 3.95
C GLN A 58 3.48 -0.68 4.65
N GLY A 59 2.85 -0.12 5.68
CA GLY A 59 3.49 0.89 6.51
C GLY A 59 4.66 0.30 7.28
N VAL A 60 5.84 0.93 7.21
CA VAL A 60 7.03 0.44 7.92
C VAL A 60 6.84 0.48 9.43
N GLN A 61 6.23 1.55 9.95
CA GLN A 61 6.01 1.74 11.38
C GLN A 61 4.88 0.86 11.91
N THR A 62 3.74 0.83 11.21
CA THR A 62 2.52 0.15 11.69
C THR A 62 2.48 -1.34 11.37
N LYS A 63 3.25 -1.78 10.36
CA LYS A 63 3.18 -3.12 9.74
C LYS A 63 1.82 -3.47 9.12
N LEU A 64 0.91 -2.50 9.04
CA LEU A 64 -0.39 -2.64 8.38
C LEU A 64 -0.26 -2.47 6.87
N TYR A 65 -1.10 -3.17 6.13
CA TYR A 65 -1.23 -3.08 4.68
C TYR A 65 -2.32 -2.11 4.30
N LEU A 66 -2.10 -1.36 3.22
CA LEU A 66 -3.17 -0.64 2.55
C LEU A 66 -4.01 -1.61 1.73
N ALA A 67 -5.32 -1.50 1.87
CA ALA A 67 -6.30 -2.31 1.17
C ALA A 67 -7.45 -1.44 0.68
N MET A 68 -8.19 -1.95 -0.31
CA MET A 68 -9.38 -1.30 -0.85
C MET A 68 -10.49 -2.33 -0.96
N ASN A 69 -11.69 -2.00 -0.50
CA ASN A 69 -12.85 -2.88 -0.63
C ASN A 69 -13.50 -2.74 -2.03
N SER A 70 -14.53 -3.54 -2.32
CA SER A 70 -15.23 -3.51 -3.61
C SER A 70 -16.01 -2.21 -3.88
N GLU A 71 -16.23 -1.40 -2.86
CA GLU A 71 -16.91 -0.11 -2.95
C GLU A 71 -15.92 1.05 -3.19
N GLY A 72 -14.62 0.77 -3.21
CA GLY A 72 -13.56 1.77 -3.42
C GLY A 72 -13.05 2.45 -2.15
N TYR A 73 -13.49 2.02 -0.97
CA TYR A 73 -13.00 2.56 0.30
C TYR A 73 -11.65 1.96 0.67
N LEU A 74 -10.70 2.84 0.99
CA LEU A 74 -9.41 2.46 1.55
C LEU A 74 -9.58 2.05 3.02
N TYR A 75 -8.87 1.01 3.41
CA TYR A 75 -8.79 0.54 4.79
C TYR A 75 -7.42 -0.08 5.08
N THR A 76 -7.15 -0.35 6.35
CA THR A 76 -5.92 -1.01 6.79
C THR A 76 -6.17 -2.47 7.13
N SER A 77 -5.21 -3.34 6.78
CA SER A 77 -5.28 -4.78 7.05
C SER A 77 -4.02 -5.27 7.75
N VAL A 78 -4.18 -6.21 8.68
CA VAL A 78 -3.05 -6.89 9.34
C VAL A 78 -2.42 -7.98 8.46
N SER A 79 -3.15 -8.45 7.45
CA SER A 79 -2.73 -9.54 6.58
C SER A 79 -3.06 -9.24 5.13
N VAL A 80 -2.29 -9.86 4.24
CA VAL A 80 -2.61 -9.89 2.82
C VAL A 80 -3.54 -11.09 2.58
N SER A 81 -4.86 -10.90 2.69
CA SER A 81 -5.86 -11.89 2.26
C SER A 81 -5.96 -11.97 0.73
N PRO A 82 -5.95 -13.16 0.11
CA PRO A 82 -6.46 -13.32 -1.26
C PRO A 82 -8.00 -13.18 -1.24
N PRO A 83 -8.66 -12.40 -2.12
CA PRO A 83 -8.16 -11.68 -3.28
C PRO A 83 -8.05 -10.17 -2.98
N LEU A 84 -7.02 -9.75 -2.26
CA LEU A 84 -6.66 -8.34 -2.17
C LEU A 84 -6.22 -7.85 -3.55
N ARG A 85 -7.21 -7.38 -4.31
CA ARG A 85 -7.04 -6.58 -5.52
C ARG A 85 -6.66 -5.16 -5.06
N VAL A 86 -5.40 -4.94 -4.71
CA VAL A 86 -4.97 -3.63 -4.18
C VAL A 86 -4.68 -2.68 -5.34
N CYS A 87 -5.73 -2.02 -5.85
CA CYS A 87 -5.57 -0.89 -6.75
C CYS A 87 -5.71 0.43 -6.01
N VAL A 88 -4.63 0.86 -5.38
CA VAL A 88 -4.58 2.18 -4.76
C VAL A 88 -4.10 3.20 -5.80
N CYS A 89 -5.06 3.88 -6.41
CA CYS A 89 -4.83 5.10 -7.17
C CYS A 89 -4.73 6.29 -6.19
N VAL A 90 -3.66 6.40 -5.39
CA VAL A 90 -3.38 7.71 -4.76
C VAL A 90 -2.87 8.59 -5.89
N CYS A 91 -3.80 9.30 -6.51
CA CYS A 91 -3.61 10.43 -7.41
C CYS A 91 -2.18 10.56 -7.97
N VAL A 92 -2.01 10.04 -9.18
CA VAL A 92 -0.97 10.37 -10.19
C VAL A 92 0.19 9.35 -10.32
N CYS A 93 0.07 8.53 -11.38
CA CYS A 93 1.11 7.78 -12.11
C CYS A 93 1.41 6.30 -11.80
N VAL A 94 0.80 5.64 -10.81
CA VAL A 94 0.93 4.17 -10.66
C VAL A 94 -0.42 3.52 -10.86
N CYS A 95 -0.62 2.91 -12.03
CA CYS A 95 -1.81 2.15 -12.35
C CYS A 95 -1.71 0.78 -11.68
N VAL A 96 -2.75 0.37 -10.96
CA VAL A 96 -2.99 -1.04 -10.68
C VAL A 96 -4.35 -1.40 -11.28
N CYS A 97 -4.41 -2.52 -12.01
CA CYS A 97 -5.60 -2.95 -12.73
C CYS A 97 -6.51 -3.81 -11.84
N VAL A 98 -7.78 -3.45 -11.73
CA VAL A 98 -8.83 -4.37 -11.26
C VAL A 98 -9.26 -5.19 -12.49
N TYR A 99 -9.01 -6.50 -12.48
CA TYR A 99 -9.67 -7.42 -13.41
C TYR A 99 -10.93 -7.96 -12.75
N ASP A 100 -12.07 -7.60 -13.30
CA ASP A 100 -13.28 -8.39 -13.14
C ASP A 100 -13.20 -9.56 -14.12
N GLY A 101 -13.46 -10.75 -13.60
CA GLY A 101 -13.79 -11.92 -14.43
C GLY A 101 -15.29 -12.02 -14.46
#